data_AF-A0A0L0V9P4-F1
#
_entry.id   AF-A0A0L0V9P4-F1
#
_cell.length_a   1.000
_cell.length_b   1.000
_cell.length_c   1.000
_cell.angle_alpha   90.00
_cell.angle_beta   90.00
_cell.angle_gamma   90.00
#
_symmetry.space_group_name_H-M   'P 1'
#
loop_
_entity.id
_entity.type
_entity.pdbx_description
1 polymer ?
#
loop_
_entity_poly.entity_id
_entity_poly.type
_entity_poly.pdbx_seq_one_letter_code
_entity_poly.pdbx_strand_id
1 'polypeptide(L)'
;MSCPLLLHVINSRLVERLQQTGEFTRKLNDNLKQLAVLGFHEMQMFVSQNKEDLQSSTEDLVNRQDDRPMETAVNLREDQDTHDLQTCSQTNLTNLLLLIEITTKSNQKVSKENDQLIIALNRSLEGMGVGSEKEKYQLGELQEALAQAHMLQSASEHWRRNLKIYDMNVCSTKLIDRRGGYQRSFIQDCVKKTLEKLSEPKNSNG
;
A
#
# COMPACT_ATOMS: atom_id res chain seq x y z
N MET A 1 1.99 18.50 41.53
CA MET A 1 3.17 17.68 41.87
C MET A 1 3.28 16.57 40.83
N SER A 2 4.26 16.65 39.92
CA SER A 2 4.55 15.56 38.97
C SER A 2 5.37 14.50 39.71
N CYS A 3 4.88 13.25 39.73
CA CYS A 3 5.60 12.14 40.36
C CYS A 3 6.69 11.65 39.39
N PRO A 4 7.98 11.66 39.78
CA PRO A 4 9.08 11.27 38.88
C PRO A 4 8.93 9.86 38.28
N LEU A 5 8.35 8.94 39.05
CA LEU A 5 8.02 7.58 38.60
C LEU A 5 6.94 7.56 37.51
N LEU A 6 5.95 8.46 37.60
CA LEU A 6 4.89 8.56 36.61
C LEU A 6 5.43 9.10 35.28
N LEU A 7 6.31 10.11 35.34
CA LEU A 7 6.97 10.68 34.16
C LEU A 7 7.89 9.65 33.47
N HIS A 8 8.60 8.85 34.26
CA HIS A 8 9.45 7.78 33.73
C HIS A 8 8.64 6.68 33.00
N VAL A 9 7.52 6.25 33.58
CA VAL A 9 6.61 5.26 32.96
C VAL A 9 5.90 5.82 31.73
N ILE A 10 5.55 7.11 31.72
CA ILE A 10 4.98 7.79 30.55
C ILE A 10 6.02 7.83 29.42
N ASN A 11 7.27 8.17 29.74
CA ASN A 11 8.34 8.25 28.74
C ASN A 11 8.75 6.88 28.19
N SER A 12 8.81 5.82 29.01
CA SER A 12 9.13 4.48 28.50
C SER A 12 8.06 3.97 27.53
N ARG A 13 6.78 4.17 27.87
CA ARG A 13 5.66 3.83 26.99
C ARG A 13 5.64 4.68 25.72
N LEU A 14 6.00 5.95 25.80
CA LEU A 14 6.10 6.82 24.62
C LEU A 14 7.18 6.33 23.65
N VAL A 15 8.35 5.92 24.16
CA VAL A 15 9.44 5.37 23.34
C VAL A 15 9.01 4.10 22.62
N GLU A 16 8.36 3.16 23.31
CA GLU A 16 7.82 1.95 22.69
C GLU A 16 6.82 2.28 21.57
N ARG A 17 5.94 3.27 21.79
CA ARG A 17 4.97 3.71 20.78
C ARG A 17 5.61 4.37 19.57
N LEU A 18 6.65 5.19 19.78
CA LEU A 18 7.40 5.79 18.69
C LEU A 18 8.08 4.71 17.82
N GLN A 19 8.71 3.72 18.46
CA GLN A 19 9.35 2.61 17.76
C GLN A 19 8.33 1.80 16.95
N GLN A 20 7.23 1.41 17.61
CA GLN A 20 6.17 0.62 16.99
C GLN A 20 5.51 1.35 15.80
N THR A 21 5.17 2.63 15.95
CA THR A 21 4.62 3.45 14.86
C THR A 21 5.62 3.61 13.71
N GLY A 22 6.92 3.76 14.02
CA GLY A 22 8.00 3.80 13.02
C GLY A 22 8.10 2.51 12.21
N GLU A 23 8.04 1.35 12.86
CA GLU A 23 8.06 0.04 12.20
C GLU A 23 6.86 -0.17 11.27
N PHE A 24 5.65 0.15 11.73
CA PHE A 24 4.46 0.02 10.89
C PHE A 24 4.45 1.01 9.72
N THR A 25 4.95 2.22 9.93
CA THR A 25 5.08 3.21 8.85
C THR A 25 6.08 2.73 7.80
N ARG A 26 7.22 2.16 8.22
CA ARG A 26 8.18 1.56 7.29
C ARG A 26 7.54 0.43 6.47
N LYS A 27 6.85 -0.50 7.14
CA LYS A 27 6.14 -1.60 6.46
C LYS A 27 5.06 -1.12 5.49
N LEU A 28 4.31 -0.07 5.85
CA LEU A 28 3.33 0.55 4.97
C LEU A 28 4.01 1.14 3.72
N ASN A 29 5.14 1.85 3.90
CA ASN A 29 5.89 2.40 2.77
C ASN A 29 6.42 1.30 1.84
N ASP A 30 6.89 0.18 2.38
CA ASP A 30 7.33 -0.97 1.58
C ASP A 30 6.16 -1.53 0.76
N ASN A 31 4.97 -1.69 1.38
CA ASN A 31 3.77 -2.14 0.69
C ASN A 31 3.32 -1.15 -0.40
N LEU A 32 3.32 0.15 -0.13
CA LEU A 32 2.97 1.18 -1.11
C LEU A 32 3.95 1.19 -2.29
N LYS A 33 5.25 1.00 -2.03
CA LYS A 33 6.27 0.89 -3.07
C LYS A 33 6.07 -0.36 -3.91
N GLN A 34 5.81 -1.51 -3.29
CA GLN A 34 5.49 -2.74 -4.02
C GLN A 34 4.22 -2.56 -4.86
N LEU A 35 3.18 -1.93 -4.31
CA LEU A 35 1.94 -1.64 -5.03
C LEU A 35 2.17 -0.75 -6.24
N ALA A 36 3.02 0.27 -6.13
CA ALA A 36 3.36 1.14 -7.25
C ALA A 36 4.10 0.38 -8.36
N VAL A 37 5.13 -0.41 -8.01
CA VAL A 37 5.94 -1.15 -8.99
C VAL A 37 5.13 -2.26 -9.66
N LEU A 38 4.48 -3.11 -8.86
CA LEU A 38 3.69 -4.23 -9.39
C LEU A 38 2.45 -3.71 -10.11
N GLY A 39 1.74 -2.74 -9.56
CA GLY A 39 0.57 -2.14 -10.22
C GLY A 39 0.89 -1.56 -11.60
N PHE A 40 2.03 -0.88 -11.74
CA PHE A 40 2.49 -0.40 -13.04
C PHE A 40 2.82 -1.55 -14.00
N HIS A 41 3.54 -2.56 -13.53
CA HIS A 41 3.86 -3.75 -14.33
C HIS A 41 2.60 -4.49 -14.80
N GLU A 42 1.61 -4.66 -13.92
CA GLU A 42 0.35 -5.30 -14.27
C GLU A 42 -0.44 -4.52 -15.31
N MET A 43 -0.41 -3.18 -15.25
CA MET A 43 -1.02 -2.34 -16.29
C MET A 43 -0.33 -2.50 -17.64
N GLN A 44 1.00 -2.64 -17.68
CA GLN A 44 1.74 -2.91 -18.91
C GLN A 44 1.38 -4.27 -19.51
N MET A 45 1.32 -5.31 -18.67
CA MET A 45 0.92 -6.65 -19.08
C MET A 45 -0.53 -6.67 -19.59
N PHE A 46 -1.44 -5.98 -18.90
CA PHE A 46 -2.84 -5.86 -19.31
C PHE A 46 -2.99 -5.25 -20.71
N VAL A 47 -2.23 -4.20 -21.03
CA VAL A 47 -2.24 -3.57 -22.37
C VAL A 47 -1.65 -4.50 -23.42
N SER A 48 -0.62 -5.27 -23.08
CA SER A 48 0.13 -6.09 -24.04
C SER A 48 -0.55 -7.42 -24.37
N GLN A 49 -1.54 -7.85 -23.57
CA GLN A 49 -2.24 -9.12 -23.80
C GLN A 49 -3.38 -8.98 -24.83
N ASN A 50 -3.21 -9.56 -26.01
CA ASN A 50 -4.30 -9.79 -26.95
C ASN A 50 -4.96 -11.16 -26.71
N LYS A 51 -6.29 -11.23 -26.87
CA LYS A 51 -7.02 -12.52 -26.79
C LYS A 51 -6.59 -13.50 -27.89
N GLU A 52 -6.05 -13.00 -29.00
CA GLU A 52 -5.61 -13.80 -30.15
C GLU A 52 -4.26 -14.51 -29.89
N ASP A 53 -3.37 -13.91 -29.09
CA ASP A 53 -2.04 -14.49 -28.80
C ASP A 53 -2.08 -15.66 -27.80
N LEU A 54 -3.17 -15.79 -27.02
CA LEU A 54 -3.36 -16.88 -26.06
C LEU A 54 -3.55 -18.26 -26.71
N GLN A 55 -3.90 -18.33 -27.99
CA GLN A 55 -3.92 -19.62 -28.72
C GLN A 55 -2.51 -20.06 -29.18
N SER A 56 -1.54 -19.15 -29.21
CA SER A 56 -0.16 -19.42 -29.66
C SER A 56 0.85 -19.56 -28.53
N SER A 57 0.55 -19.05 -27.32
CA SER A 57 1.52 -18.94 -26.22
C SER A 57 1.49 -20.10 -25.21
N THR A 58 0.88 -21.25 -25.55
CA THR A 58 0.99 -22.47 -24.73
C THR A 58 2.34 -23.18 -24.91
N GLU A 59 3.09 -22.89 -25.97
CA GLU A 59 4.38 -23.53 -26.23
C GLU A 59 5.56 -22.85 -25.52
N ASP A 60 5.46 -21.56 -25.18
CA ASP A 60 6.61 -20.77 -24.68
C ASP A 60 6.74 -20.73 -23.14
N LEU A 61 5.74 -21.24 -22.41
CA LEU A 61 5.76 -21.34 -20.94
C LEU A 61 6.35 -22.65 -20.42
N VAL A 62 6.64 -23.63 -21.28
CA VAL A 62 7.19 -24.93 -20.89
C VAL A 62 8.71 -24.87 -20.64
N ASN A 63 9.38 -23.76 -20.97
CA ASN A 63 10.85 -23.66 -20.94
C ASN A 63 11.44 -22.79 -19.82
N ARG A 64 10.63 -22.38 -18.83
CA ARG A 64 11.09 -21.52 -17.72
C ARG A 64 10.77 -22.09 -16.35
N GLN A 65 10.95 -23.39 -16.21
CA GLN A 65 10.86 -24.07 -14.93
C GLN A 65 12.25 -24.57 -14.56
N ASP A 66 13.03 -23.69 -13.94
CA ASP A 66 14.05 -24.10 -12.98
C ASP A 66 14.26 -23.00 -11.93
N ASP A 67 14.25 -23.45 -10.67
CA ASP A 67 14.77 -22.83 -9.45
C ASP A 67 14.01 -21.70 -8.73
N ARG A 68 12.95 -22.07 -7.97
CA ARG A 68 12.93 -21.94 -6.49
C ARG A 68 11.67 -22.52 -5.80
N PRO A 69 11.77 -22.95 -4.53
CA PRO A 69 10.75 -23.77 -3.87
C PRO A 69 9.59 -22.91 -3.34
N MET A 70 8.39 -23.26 -3.79
CA MET A 70 7.12 -22.69 -3.38
C MET A 70 6.58 -23.47 -2.18
N GLU A 71 7.03 -23.13 -0.98
CA GLU A 71 6.39 -23.62 0.24
C GLU A 71 5.35 -22.58 0.67
N THR A 72 4.13 -22.72 0.14
CA THR A 72 2.81 -22.45 0.77
C THR A 72 1.75 -22.58 -0.33
N ALA A 73 1.60 -23.79 -0.88
CA ALA A 73 0.40 -24.17 -1.62
C ALA A 73 -0.65 -24.62 -0.60
N VAL A 74 -1.41 -23.66 -0.03
CA VAL A 74 -2.62 -24.00 0.71
C VAL A 74 -3.70 -24.30 -0.32
N ASN A 75 -4.02 -25.59 -0.40
CA ASN A 75 -5.12 -26.15 -1.15
C ASN A 75 -6.42 -25.37 -0.94
N LEU A 76 -6.95 -24.77 -2.01
CA LEU A 76 -8.36 -24.46 -2.15
C LEU A 76 -8.77 -24.93 -3.55
N ARG A 77 -9.26 -26.18 -3.59
CA ARG A 77 -10.13 -26.66 -4.67
C ARG A 77 -11.44 -25.89 -4.51
N GLU A 78 -11.66 -24.90 -5.37
CA GLU A 78 -13.01 -24.46 -5.71
C GLU A 78 -13.47 -25.24 -6.93
N ASP A 79 -14.74 -25.65 -6.87
CA ASP A 79 -15.38 -26.63 -7.73
C ASP A 79 -15.19 -26.38 -9.23
N GLN A 80 -14.83 -27.46 -9.92
CA GLN A 80 -14.92 -27.59 -11.37
C GLN A 80 -16.40 -27.54 -11.79
N ASP A 81 -16.83 -26.44 -12.39
CA ASP A 81 -17.85 -26.43 -13.46
C ASP A 81 -17.92 -25.05 -14.12
N THR A 82 -16.83 -24.68 -14.79
CA THR A 82 -16.76 -23.84 -16.00
C THR A 82 -15.29 -23.71 -16.35
N HIS A 83 -14.87 -24.22 -17.51
CA HIS A 83 -13.55 -23.94 -18.06
C HIS A 83 -13.48 -22.46 -18.51
N ASP A 84 -13.53 -21.53 -17.56
CA ASP A 84 -13.06 -20.16 -17.75
C ASP A 84 -11.53 -20.27 -17.81
N LEU A 85 -10.97 -20.22 -19.01
CA LEU A 85 -9.53 -20.07 -19.21
C LEU A 85 -9.13 -18.75 -18.53
N GLN A 86 -8.70 -18.83 -17.26
CA GLN A 86 -8.30 -17.64 -16.51
C GLN A 86 -7.07 -17.06 -17.21
N THR A 87 -7.29 -15.96 -17.94
CA THR A 87 -6.22 -15.30 -18.69
C THR A 87 -5.17 -14.80 -17.69
N CYS A 88 -3.92 -14.67 -18.16
CA CYS A 88 -2.85 -14.11 -17.34
C CYS A 88 -3.25 -12.74 -16.73
N SER A 89 -4.01 -11.90 -17.46
CA SER A 89 -4.61 -10.66 -16.95
C SER A 89 -5.53 -10.85 -15.74
N GLN A 90 -6.36 -11.88 -15.72
CA GLN A 90 -7.27 -12.14 -14.59
C GLN A 90 -6.50 -12.53 -13.32
N THR A 91 -5.47 -13.36 -13.47
CA THR A 91 -4.58 -13.74 -12.36
C THR A 91 -3.85 -12.51 -11.83
N ASN A 92 -3.28 -11.71 -12.72
CA ASN A 92 -2.56 -10.49 -12.40
C ASN A 92 -3.43 -9.44 -11.68
N LEU A 93 -4.64 -9.20 -12.17
CA LEU A 93 -5.61 -8.31 -11.51
C LEU A 93 -6.05 -8.85 -10.14
N THR A 94 -6.10 -10.17 -9.96
CA THR A 94 -6.37 -10.80 -8.65
C THR A 94 -5.23 -10.55 -7.67
N ASN A 95 -3.98 -10.73 -8.11
CA ASN A 95 -2.80 -10.46 -7.29
C ASN A 95 -2.73 -8.97 -6.90
N LEU A 96 -3.08 -8.07 -7.81
CA LEU A 96 -3.12 -6.64 -7.52
C LEU A 96 -4.19 -6.29 -6.47
N LEU A 97 -5.38 -6.91 -6.52
CA LEU A 97 -6.40 -6.75 -5.48
C LEU A 97 -5.89 -7.22 -4.11
N LEU A 98 -5.23 -8.37 -4.04
CA LEU A 98 -4.63 -8.87 -2.80
C LEU A 98 -3.61 -7.87 -2.22
N LEU A 99 -2.77 -7.30 -3.08
CA LEU A 99 -1.77 -6.31 -2.65
C LEU A 99 -2.41 -5.00 -2.16
N ILE A 100 -3.49 -4.54 -2.81
CA ILE A 100 -4.28 -3.39 -2.34
C ILE A 100 -4.90 -3.69 -0.97
N GLU A 101 -5.41 -4.91 -0.75
CA GLU A 101 -5.98 -5.33 0.53
C GLU A 101 -4.93 -5.34 1.65
N ILE A 102 -3.76 -5.95 1.39
CA ILE A 102 -2.63 -5.98 2.33
C ILE A 102 -2.19 -4.55 2.70
N THR A 103 -2.05 -3.69 1.70
CA THR A 103 -1.66 -2.29 1.89
C THR A 103 -2.71 -1.52 2.68
N THR A 104 -4.00 -1.76 2.41
CA THR A 104 -5.12 -1.16 3.14
C THR A 104 -5.10 -1.56 4.62
N LYS A 105 -4.92 -2.84 4.92
CA LYS A 105 -4.80 -3.34 6.30
C LYS A 105 -3.58 -2.72 7.01
N SER A 106 -2.45 -2.60 6.32
CA SER A 106 -1.26 -1.94 6.86
C SER A 106 -1.51 -0.46 7.17
N ASN A 107 -2.18 0.27 6.28
CA ASN A 107 -2.51 1.68 6.46
C ASN A 107 -3.46 1.89 7.65
N GLN A 108 -4.48 1.04 7.79
CA GLN A 108 -5.37 1.05 8.96
C GLN A 108 -4.61 0.81 10.27
N LYS A 109 -3.60 -0.08 10.27
CA LYS A 109 -2.78 -0.33 11.44
C LYS A 109 -1.93 0.89 11.81
N VAL A 110 -1.28 1.53 10.83
CA VAL A 110 -0.53 2.77 11.03
C VAL A 110 -1.43 3.85 11.62
N SER A 111 -2.63 4.06 11.07
CA SER A 111 -3.58 5.06 11.59
C SER A 111 -3.91 4.83 13.07
N LYS A 112 -4.22 3.58 13.44
CA LYS A 112 -4.58 3.24 14.84
C LYS A 112 -3.43 3.45 15.80
N GLU A 113 -2.22 3.06 15.43
CA GLU A 113 -1.04 3.19 16.28
C GLU A 113 -0.59 4.65 16.39
N ASN A 114 -0.72 5.40 15.30
CA ASN A 114 -0.46 6.82 15.28
C ASN A 114 -1.47 7.63 16.13
N ASP A 115 -2.75 7.24 16.15
CA ASP A 115 -3.74 7.82 17.09
C ASP A 115 -3.33 7.58 18.55
N GLN A 116 -2.84 6.38 18.87
CA GLN A 116 -2.34 6.06 20.21
C GLN A 116 -1.08 6.86 20.56
N LEU A 117 -0.19 7.08 19.59
CA LEU A 117 0.99 7.93 19.74
C LEU A 117 0.61 9.39 19.99
N ILE A 118 -0.34 9.95 19.25
CA ILE A 118 -0.86 11.31 19.46
C ILE A 118 -1.40 11.47 20.89
N ILE A 119 -2.18 10.50 21.36
CA ILE A 119 -2.70 10.51 22.74
C ILE A 119 -1.55 10.46 23.76
N ALA A 120 -0.53 9.62 23.53
CA ALA A 120 0.63 9.52 24.42
C ALA A 120 1.45 10.82 24.46
N LEU A 121 1.70 11.44 23.30
CA LEU A 121 2.41 12.70 23.18
C LEU A 121 1.67 13.84 23.91
N ASN A 122 0.35 13.94 23.74
CA ASN A 122 -0.46 14.93 24.44
C ASN A 122 -0.38 14.76 25.98
N ARG A 123 -0.45 13.52 26.49
CA ARG A 123 -0.28 13.26 27.92
C ARG A 123 1.11 13.63 28.43
N SER A 124 2.15 13.38 27.65
CA SER A 124 3.52 13.81 28.00
C SER A 124 3.65 15.33 28.05
N LEU A 125 3.00 16.04 27.11
CA LEU A 125 2.96 17.51 27.11
C LEU A 125 2.24 18.08 28.34
N GLU A 126 1.09 17.51 28.71
CA GLU A 126 0.33 17.90 29.92
C GLU A 126 1.11 17.68 31.23
N GLY A 127 2.01 16.69 31.25
CA GLY A 127 2.80 16.33 32.43
C GLY A 127 4.07 17.16 32.67
N MET A 128 4.45 18.05 31.74
CA MET A 128 5.66 18.86 31.85
C MET A 128 5.45 20.16 32.63
N GLY A 129 6.41 20.49 33.50
CA GLY A 129 6.50 21.78 34.19
C GLY A 129 7.22 22.84 33.35
N VAL A 130 7.02 24.12 33.66
CA VAL A 130 7.53 25.27 32.87
C VAL A 130 8.83 25.87 33.44
N GLY A 131 9.59 25.11 34.24
CA GLY A 131 10.58 25.70 35.16
C GLY A 131 12.00 25.88 34.60
N SER A 132 12.48 24.92 33.80
CA SER A 132 13.88 24.83 33.40
C SER A 132 14.11 24.93 31.89
N GLU A 133 15.30 25.37 31.48
CA GLU A 133 15.66 25.49 30.06
C GLU A 133 15.69 24.12 29.35
N LYS A 134 16.02 23.05 30.09
CA LYS A 134 15.94 21.67 29.60
C LYS A 134 14.49 21.24 29.34
N GLU A 135 13.56 21.60 30.22
CA GLU A 135 12.13 21.33 30.03
C GLU A 135 11.56 22.10 28.83
N LYS A 136 12.00 23.34 28.59
CA LYS A 136 11.60 24.11 27.39
C LYS A 136 12.07 23.45 26.10
N TYR A 137 13.31 22.96 26.06
CA TYR A 137 13.84 22.24 24.89
C TYR A 137 13.04 20.96 24.62
N GLN A 138 12.79 20.15 25.66
CA GLN A 138 11.99 18.92 25.56
C GLN A 138 10.53 19.20 25.14
N LEU A 139 9.97 20.31 25.60
CA LEU A 139 8.65 20.77 25.18
C LEU A 139 8.62 21.03 23.67
N GLY A 140 9.64 21.69 23.12
CA GLY A 140 9.77 21.92 21.67
C GLY A 140 9.83 20.62 20.87
N GLU A 141 10.67 19.66 21.29
CA GLU A 141 10.78 18.36 20.61
C GLU A 141 9.46 17.58 20.63
N LEU A 142 8.73 17.59 21.75
CA LEU A 142 7.45 16.91 21.88
C LEU A 142 6.34 17.57 21.05
N GLN A 143 6.35 18.91 20.94
CA GLN A 143 5.44 19.64 20.07
C GLN A 143 5.71 19.33 18.58
N GLU A 144 6.98 19.25 18.19
CA GLU A 144 7.34 18.86 16.83
C GLU A 144 6.92 17.42 16.53
N ALA A 145 7.21 16.47 17.43
CA ALA A 145 6.79 15.08 17.30
C ALA A 145 5.26 14.96 17.16
N LEU A 146 4.50 15.74 17.92
CA LEU A 146 3.05 15.79 17.82
C LEU A 146 2.58 16.32 16.45
N ALA A 147 3.21 17.39 15.95
CA ALA A 147 2.92 17.91 14.62
C ALA A 147 3.19 16.86 13.52
N GLN A 148 4.32 16.14 13.61
CA GLN A 148 4.65 15.05 12.69
C GLN A 148 3.63 13.90 12.77
N ALA A 149 3.18 13.52 13.97
CA ALA A 149 2.16 12.50 14.16
C ALA A 149 0.82 12.92 13.51
N HIS A 150 0.42 14.19 13.61
CA HIS A 150 -0.78 14.69 12.91
C HIS A 150 -0.62 14.70 11.38
N MET A 151 0.56 15.02 10.86
CA MET A 151 0.85 14.89 9.42
C MET A 151 0.73 13.43 8.97
N LEU A 152 1.26 12.49 9.74
CA LEU A 152 1.14 11.05 9.46
C LEU A 152 -0.32 10.60 9.46
N GLN A 153 -1.15 11.10 10.37
CA GLN A 153 -2.59 10.80 10.39
C GLN A 153 -3.29 11.29 9.13
N SER A 154 -2.96 12.52 8.69
CA SER A 154 -3.51 13.11 7.47
C SER A 154 -3.08 12.33 6.23
N ALA A 155 -1.82 11.89 6.17
CA ALA A 155 -1.30 11.05 5.10
C ALA A 155 -1.94 9.66 5.08
N SER A 156 -2.17 9.04 6.24
CA SER A 156 -2.88 7.77 6.37
C SER A 156 -4.31 7.88 5.82
N GLU A 157 -5.03 8.96 6.14
CA GLU A 157 -6.37 9.20 5.62
C GLU A 157 -6.37 9.43 4.10
N HIS A 158 -5.37 10.15 3.59
CA HIS A 158 -5.17 10.32 2.15
C HIS A 158 -4.99 8.96 1.45
N TRP A 159 -4.10 8.10 1.96
CA TRP A 159 -3.86 6.78 1.39
C TRP A 159 -5.08 5.87 1.50
N ARG A 160 -5.82 5.91 2.61
CA ARG A 160 -7.06 5.14 2.77
C ARG A 160 -8.07 5.44 1.65
N ARG A 161 -8.22 6.71 1.27
CA ARG A 161 -9.11 7.13 0.18
C ARG A 161 -8.60 6.66 -1.18
N ASN A 162 -7.31 6.84 -1.46
CA ASN A 162 -6.70 6.41 -2.73
C ASN A 162 -6.75 4.89 -2.92
N LEU A 163 -6.44 4.11 -1.89
CA LEU A 163 -6.50 2.65 -1.93
C LEU A 163 -7.91 2.15 -2.24
N LYS A 164 -8.95 2.81 -1.71
CA LYS A 164 -10.34 2.49 -2.03
C LYS A 164 -10.66 2.74 -3.52
N ILE A 165 -10.13 3.81 -4.10
CA ILE A 165 -10.32 4.11 -5.52
C ILE A 165 -9.57 3.07 -6.38
N TYR A 166 -8.35 2.70 -5.99
CA TYR A 166 -7.59 1.67 -6.69
C TYR A 166 -8.29 0.32 -6.66
N ASP A 167 -8.81 -0.10 -5.52
CA ASP A 167 -9.61 -1.32 -5.38
C ASP A 167 -10.79 -1.35 -6.36
N MET A 168 -11.59 -0.26 -6.39
CA MET A 168 -12.72 -0.12 -7.31
C MET A 168 -12.30 -0.17 -8.79
N ASN A 169 -11.20 0.50 -9.13
CA ASN A 169 -10.68 0.55 -10.50
C ASN A 169 -10.20 -0.83 -10.95
N VAL A 170 -9.47 -1.56 -10.09
CA VAL A 170 -8.97 -2.90 -10.42
C VAL A 170 -10.13 -3.90 -10.49
N CYS A 171 -11.10 -3.85 -9.58
CA CYS A 171 -12.32 -4.66 -9.64
C CYS A 171 -13.08 -4.44 -10.95
N SER A 172 -13.27 -3.17 -11.34
CA SER A 172 -13.97 -2.79 -12.57
C SER A 172 -13.20 -3.26 -13.82
N THR A 173 -11.88 -3.08 -13.83
CA THR A 173 -11.00 -3.56 -14.90
C THR A 173 -11.06 -5.07 -15.03
N LYS A 174 -11.03 -5.81 -13.91
CA LYS A 174 -11.14 -7.27 -13.88
C LYS A 174 -12.47 -7.75 -14.45
N LEU A 175 -13.58 -7.10 -14.09
CA LEU A 175 -14.91 -7.42 -14.62
C LEU A 175 -14.97 -7.20 -16.15
N ILE A 176 -14.41 -6.09 -16.63
CA ILE A 176 -14.45 -5.73 -18.06
C ILE A 176 -13.50 -6.63 -18.86
N ASP A 177 -12.32 -6.95 -18.33
CA ASP A 177 -11.38 -7.88 -18.93
C ASP A 177 -12.00 -9.27 -19.13
N ARG A 178 -12.74 -9.77 -18.13
CA ARG A 178 -13.47 -11.04 -18.20
C ARG A 178 -14.50 -11.04 -19.34
N ARG A 179 -15.22 -9.94 -19.52
CA ARG A 179 -16.22 -9.78 -20.60
C ARG A 179 -15.57 -9.66 -21.98
N GLY A 180 -14.38 -9.06 -22.07
CA GLY A 180 -13.66 -8.88 -23.33
C GLY A 180 -14.32 -7.87 -24.28
N GLY A 181 -14.08 -8.06 -25.58
CA GLY A 181 -14.71 -7.27 -26.64
C GLY A 181 -14.29 -5.81 -26.68
N TYR A 182 -15.21 -4.96 -27.16
CA TYR A 182 -14.95 -3.53 -27.34
C TYR A 182 -14.63 -2.82 -26.01
N GLN A 183 -15.33 -3.14 -24.91
CA GLN A 183 -15.06 -2.48 -23.63
C GLN A 183 -13.65 -2.79 -23.11
N ARG A 184 -13.17 -4.03 -23.26
CA ARG A 184 -11.79 -4.39 -22.90
C ARG A 184 -10.79 -3.61 -23.74
N SER A 185 -10.96 -3.61 -25.06
CA SER A 185 -10.06 -2.93 -26.00
C SER A 185 -10.01 -1.43 -25.71
N PHE A 186 -11.16 -0.81 -25.44
CA PHE A 186 -11.26 0.59 -25.03
C PHE A 186 -10.45 0.88 -23.75
N ILE A 187 -10.56 0.04 -22.71
CA ILE A 187 -9.77 0.23 -21.48
C ILE A 187 -8.28 0.01 -21.74
N GLN A 188 -7.90 -1.00 -22.53
CA GLN A 188 -6.51 -1.20 -22.92
C GLN A 188 -5.93 0.04 -23.61
N ASP A 189 -6.68 0.66 -24.54
CA ASP A 189 -6.28 1.90 -25.20
C ASP A 189 -6.15 3.08 -24.22
N CYS A 190 -7.08 3.21 -23.27
CA CYS A 190 -7.01 4.22 -22.21
C CYS A 190 -5.76 4.04 -21.33
N VAL A 191 -5.48 2.81 -20.90
CA VAL A 191 -4.32 2.49 -20.07
C VAL A 191 -3.03 2.71 -20.87
N LYS A 192 -2.98 2.27 -22.13
CA LYS A 192 -1.84 2.48 -23.03
C LYS A 192 -1.48 3.95 -23.16
N LYS A 193 -2.45 4.81 -23.51
CA LYS A 193 -2.26 6.26 -23.62
C LYS A 193 -1.78 6.88 -22.31
N THR A 194 -2.21 6.34 -21.17
CA THR A 194 -1.79 6.82 -19.86
C THR A 194 -0.34 6.43 -19.57
N LEU A 195 0.04 5.18 -19.85
CA LEU A 195 1.41 4.69 -19.68
C LEU A 195 2.39 5.43 -20.60
N GLU A 196 1.99 5.73 -21.84
CA GLU A 196 2.77 6.53 -22.79
C GLU A 196 3.06 7.92 -22.22
N LYS A 197 2.03 8.64 -21.73
CA LYS A 197 2.19 9.95 -21.08
C LYS A 197 3.08 9.93 -19.84
N LEU A 198 3.02 8.85 -19.05
CA LEU A 198 3.88 8.68 -17.88
C LEU A 198 5.34 8.39 -18.26
N SER A 199 5.57 7.87 -19.46
CA SER A 199 6.88 7.53 -20.00
C SER A 199 7.50 8.65 -20.82
N GLU A 200 6.73 9.66 -21.21
CA GLU A 200 7.25 10.86 -21.87
C GLU A 200 8.27 11.56 -20.94
N PRO A 201 9.49 11.86 -21.44
CA PRO A 201 10.43 12.65 -20.66
C PRO A 201 9.78 13.98 -20.34
N LYS A 202 9.63 14.28 -19.05
CA LYS A 202 9.27 15.63 -18.62
C LYS A 202 10.36 16.55 -19.13
N ASN A 203 10.10 17.25 -20.24
CA ASN A 203 10.95 18.33 -20.72
C ASN A 203 11.19 19.26 -19.54
N SER A 204 12.39 19.17 -18.99
CA SER A 204 12.88 20.00 -17.90
C SER A 204 13.23 21.33 -18.55
N ASN A 205 12.21 22.12 -18.85
CA ASN A 205 12.41 23.50 -19.25
C ASN A 205 12.55 24.33 -17.98
N GLY A 206 13.81 24.67 -17.67
CA GLY A 206 14.25 25.93 -17.04
C GLY A 206 13.83 26.16 -15.60
#